data_AF-A0A437SAR6-F1
#
_entry.id   AF-A0A437SAR6-F1
#
_cell.length_a   1.000
_cell.length_b   1.000
_cell.length_c   1.000
_cell.angle_alpha   90.00
_cell.angle_beta   90.00
_cell.angle_gamma   90.00
#
_symmetry.space_group_name_H-M   'P 1'
#
loop_
_entity.id
_entity.type
_entity.pdbx_description
1 polymer ?
#
loop_
_entity_poly.entity_id
_entity_poly.type
_entity_poly.pdbx_seq_one_letter_code
_entity_poly.pdbx_strand_id
1 'polypeptide(L)'
;MCLEGFVNKNMSGIFIMDSYAENIQKQSTADFSTANLIEKDLKMRIVQHHNQAKQHAIEWQQDIKTSMLETNQTITQFNLTFQKTAQSLADFIEKKDRDNTKTQIKKLYEQVIRNKQEADTMLVQIHDFQDKLNTDQQHFNTDFVALGPTLARMGIDIPRLQQQITDLNDEIKKERAQLQQGEVLCLTIVGAIIGGPMIAKAKLKIMAAQDKIDKLMGSIYGIQREIAIVTDVQKKTLDMTETIKTVVNAFQQISTQWSLIQVKYETVLNAIDTIDPEMFEMMQSDLAVAKKDWQDLKEYVERLYELYTKDGSVAKFSK
;
A
#
# COMPACT_ATOMS: atom_id res chain seq x y z
N MET A 1 -11.90 -0.05 16.71
CA MET A 1 -11.91 0.57 15.35
C MET A 1 -11.17 -0.34 14.36
N CYS A 2 -11.57 -0.44 13.08
CA CYS A 2 -11.02 -1.45 12.15
C CYS A 2 -9.93 -0.96 11.18
N LEU A 3 -9.32 0.20 11.49
CA LEU A 3 -8.27 0.79 10.65
C LEU A 3 -6.96 -0.01 10.67
N GLU A 4 -6.61 -0.69 11.77
CA GLU A 4 -5.33 -1.39 11.92
C GLU A 4 -5.06 -2.39 10.79
N GLY A 5 -6.02 -3.28 10.52
CA GLY A 5 -5.88 -4.30 9.48
C GLY A 5 -5.70 -3.72 8.07
N PHE A 6 -6.37 -2.61 7.77
CA PHE A 6 -6.26 -1.94 6.47
C PHE A 6 -4.97 -1.15 6.34
N VAL A 7 -4.53 -0.47 7.40
CA VAL A 7 -3.22 0.21 7.42
C VAL A 7 -2.08 -0.80 7.24
N ASN A 8 -2.17 -1.97 7.88
CA ASN A 8 -1.19 -3.03 7.68
C ASN A 8 -1.12 -3.53 6.24
N LYS A 9 -2.27 -3.77 5.61
CA LYS A 9 -2.37 -4.17 4.20
C LYS A 9 -1.75 -3.09 3.29
N ASN A 10 -2.04 -1.83 3.55
CA ASN A 10 -1.46 -0.69 2.83
C ASN A 10 0.07 -0.63 2.99
N MET A 11 0.58 -0.63 4.22
CA MET A 11 2.03 -0.55 4.49
C MET A 11 2.79 -1.75 3.90
N SER A 12 2.21 -2.95 3.96
CA SER A 12 2.77 -4.14 3.33
C SER A 12 2.81 -4.01 1.80
N GLY A 13 1.73 -3.50 1.20
CA GLY A 13 1.65 -3.22 -0.23
C GLY A 13 2.67 -2.17 -0.66
N ILE A 14 2.84 -1.08 0.11
CA ILE A 14 3.86 -0.06 -0.15
C ILE A 14 5.24 -0.70 -0.23
N PHE A 15 5.58 -1.52 0.76
CA PHE A 15 6.89 -2.17 0.81
C PHE A 15 7.15 -3.08 -0.40
N ILE A 16 6.18 -3.93 -0.74
CA ILE A 16 6.31 -4.87 -1.85
C ILE A 16 6.48 -4.13 -3.18
N MET A 17 5.66 -3.09 -3.42
CA MET A 17 5.74 -2.25 -4.61
C MET A 17 7.09 -1.54 -4.71
N ASP A 18 7.61 -1.01 -3.60
CA ASP A 18 8.90 -0.32 -3.55
C ASP A 18 10.04 -1.26 -3.92
N SER A 19 10.00 -2.51 -3.43
CA SER A 19 10.99 -3.51 -3.79
C SER A 19 10.97 -3.84 -5.29
N TYR A 20 9.80 -4.00 -5.91
CA TYR A 20 9.73 -4.19 -7.36
C TYR A 20 10.21 -2.97 -8.14
N ALA A 21 9.80 -1.76 -7.71
CA ALA A 21 10.18 -0.51 -8.34
C ALA A 21 11.71 -0.32 -8.34
N GLU A 22 12.37 -0.56 -7.21
CA GLU A 22 13.83 -0.50 -7.11
C GLU A 22 14.51 -1.48 -8.07
N ASN A 23 14.01 -2.72 -8.14
CA ASN A 23 14.60 -3.74 -9.00
C ASN A 23 14.44 -3.41 -10.48
N ILE A 24 13.25 -2.96 -10.90
CA ILE A 24 13.00 -2.49 -12.27
C ILE A 24 13.94 -1.34 -12.64
N GLN A 25 14.17 -0.40 -11.72
CA GLN A 25 15.06 0.74 -11.97
C GLN A 25 16.54 0.35 -12.07
N LYS A 26 17.01 -0.57 -11.21
CA LYS A 26 18.40 -1.07 -11.22
C LYS A 26 18.71 -1.89 -12.48
N GLN A 27 17.69 -2.50 -13.09
CA GLN A 27 17.86 -3.36 -14.24
C GLN A 27 18.27 -2.57 -15.49
N SER A 28 19.27 -3.07 -16.23
CA SER A 28 19.64 -2.49 -17.51
C SER A 28 18.52 -2.65 -18.53
N THR A 29 18.32 -1.66 -19.41
CA THR A 29 17.39 -1.79 -20.52
C THR A 29 17.89 -2.87 -21.49
N ALA A 30 16.98 -3.75 -21.93
CA ALA A 30 17.33 -4.85 -22.82
C ALA A 30 17.79 -4.35 -24.20
N ASP A 31 18.85 -4.96 -24.73
CA ASP A 31 19.42 -4.64 -26.04
C ASP A 31 19.15 -5.73 -27.08
N PHE A 32 18.18 -5.46 -27.97
CA PHE A 32 17.82 -6.35 -29.07
C PHE A 32 18.56 -6.07 -30.39
N SER A 33 19.62 -5.27 -30.38
CA SER A 33 20.40 -4.90 -31.58
C SER A 33 20.88 -6.09 -32.39
N THR A 34 21.28 -7.17 -31.70
CA THR A 34 21.80 -8.41 -32.32
C THR A 34 20.72 -9.44 -32.68
N ALA A 35 19.46 -9.20 -32.30
CA ALA A 35 18.37 -10.18 -32.39
C ALA A 35 17.67 -10.18 -33.76
N ASN A 36 18.40 -10.44 -34.86
CA ASN A 36 17.92 -10.21 -36.24
C ASN A 36 16.64 -10.97 -36.64
N LEU A 37 16.28 -12.04 -35.93
CA LEU A 37 15.08 -12.84 -36.20
C LEU A 37 13.80 -12.24 -35.59
N ILE A 38 13.92 -11.31 -34.64
CA ILE A 38 12.78 -10.60 -34.05
C ILE A 38 12.45 -9.41 -34.96
N GLU A 39 11.16 -9.23 -35.23
CA GLU A 39 10.67 -8.11 -36.02
C GLU A 39 11.07 -6.76 -35.39
N LYS A 40 11.51 -5.80 -36.21
CA LYS A 40 12.01 -4.50 -35.74
C LYS A 40 10.99 -3.77 -34.87
N ASP A 41 9.73 -3.74 -35.28
CA ASP A 41 8.70 -3.00 -34.56
C ASP A 41 8.38 -3.66 -33.22
N LEU A 42 8.37 -4.99 -33.17
CA LEU A 42 8.21 -5.74 -31.92
C LEU A 42 9.36 -5.48 -30.93
N LYS A 43 10.62 -5.43 -31.39
CA LYS A 43 11.75 -5.03 -30.54
C LYS A 43 11.55 -3.64 -29.93
N MET A 44 11.12 -2.68 -30.75
CA MET A 44 10.91 -1.30 -30.30
C MET A 44 9.81 -1.24 -29.24
N ARG A 45 8.68 -1.92 -29.45
CA ARG A 45 7.59 -1.96 -28.45
C ARG A 45 8.01 -2.62 -27.14
N ILE A 46 8.76 -3.72 -27.19
CA ILE A 46 9.28 -4.37 -25.98
C ILE A 46 10.23 -3.45 -25.19
N VAL A 47 11.13 -2.74 -25.87
CA VAL A 47 12.01 -1.76 -25.22
C VAL A 47 11.21 -0.58 -24.66
N GLN A 48 10.17 -0.13 -25.36
CA GLN A 48 9.25 0.89 -24.87
C GLN A 48 8.54 0.44 -23.59
N HIS A 49 8.00 -0.78 -23.54
CA HIS A 49 7.38 -1.32 -22.34
C HIS A 49 8.33 -1.42 -21.15
N HIS A 50 9.59 -1.83 -21.38
CA HIS A 50 10.62 -1.80 -20.33
C HIS A 50 10.82 -0.38 -19.79
N ASN A 51 10.91 0.62 -20.67
CA ASN A 51 11.10 2.02 -20.25
C ASN A 51 9.85 2.57 -19.55
N GLN A 52 8.64 2.20 -19.98
CA GLN A 52 7.40 2.54 -19.29
C GLN A 52 7.37 1.93 -17.89
N ALA A 53 7.77 0.66 -17.72
CA ALA A 53 7.86 0.03 -16.41
C ALA A 53 8.82 0.79 -15.46
N LYS A 54 9.94 1.32 -15.98
CA LYS A 54 10.83 2.21 -15.22
C LYS A 54 10.17 3.53 -14.86
N GLN A 55 9.39 4.13 -15.75
CA GLN A 55 8.63 5.35 -15.44
C GLN A 55 7.58 5.09 -14.36
N HIS A 56 6.84 3.99 -14.44
CA HIS A 56 5.88 3.59 -13.40
C HIS A 56 6.55 3.33 -12.06
N ALA A 57 7.75 2.75 -12.05
CA ALA A 57 8.54 2.57 -10.85
C ALA A 57 8.94 3.92 -10.22
N ILE A 58 9.27 4.92 -11.03
CA ILE A 58 9.59 6.28 -10.58
C ILE A 58 8.33 6.98 -10.05
N GLU A 59 7.23 6.98 -10.80
CA GLU A 59 5.92 7.56 -10.39
C GLU A 59 5.45 6.93 -9.07
N TRP A 60 5.58 5.60 -8.94
CA TRP A 60 5.29 4.90 -7.68
C TRP A 60 6.11 5.46 -6.52
N GLN A 61 7.43 5.58 -6.68
CA GLN A 61 8.32 5.95 -5.58
C GLN A 61 8.24 7.43 -5.19
N GLN A 62 8.10 8.31 -6.17
CA GLN A 62 8.14 9.75 -5.97
C GLN A 62 6.78 10.30 -5.57
N ASP A 63 5.71 9.80 -6.20
CA ASP A 63 4.39 10.38 -6.07
C ASP A 63 3.48 9.50 -5.20
N ILE A 64 3.13 8.31 -5.71
CA ILE A 64 2.08 7.48 -5.12
C ILE A 64 2.43 7.03 -3.69
N LYS A 65 3.63 6.48 -3.50
CA LYS A 65 4.14 6.07 -2.19
C LYS A 65 4.14 7.24 -1.20
N THR A 66 4.61 8.41 -1.63
CA THR A 66 4.71 9.60 -0.77
C THR A 66 3.33 10.01 -0.29
N SER A 67 2.37 10.18 -1.20
CA SER A 67 0.99 10.56 -0.85
C SER A 67 0.30 9.51 0.03
N MET A 68 0.56 8.22 -0.17
CA MET A 68 0.02 7.17 0.70
C MET A 68 0.57 7.27 2.13
N LEU A 69 1.87 7.52 2.27
CA LEU A 69 2.51 7.69 3.57
C LEU A 69 2.01 8.95 4.28
N GLU A 70 1.78 10.05 3.56
CA GLU A 70 1.19 11.28 4.10
C GLU A 70 -0.26 11.04 4.56
N THR A 71 -1.08 10.38 3.73
CA THR A 71 -2.47 10.08 4.08
C THR A 71 -2.58 9.20 5.32
N ASN A 72 -1.67 8.24 5.49
CA ASN A 72 -1.63 7.41 6.70
C ASN A 72 -1.20 8.20 7.95
N GLN A 73 -0.46 9.32 7.82
CA GLN A 73 -0.14 10.21 8.95
C GLN A 73 -1.37 10.96 9.49
N THR A 74 -2.45 11.10 8.71
CA THR A 74 -3.70 11.70 9.19
C THR A 74 -4.28 10.98 10.41
N ILE A 75 -4.04 9.67 10.53
CA ILE A 75 -4.45 8.85 11.67
C ILE A 75 -3.68 9.27 12.93
N THR A 76 -2.36 9.43 12.83
CA THR A 76 -1.52 9.82 13.98
C THR A 76 -1.80 11.27 14.37
N GLN A 77 -1.98 12.18 13.40
CA GLN A 77 -2.37 13.57 13.61
C GLN A 77 -3.76 13.69 14.25
N PHE A 78 -4.72 12.86 13.82
CA PHE A 78 -6.05 12.81 14.43
C PHE A 78 -5.96 12.42 15.90
N ASN A 79 -5.20 11.37 16.24
CA ASN A 79 -5.03 10.99 17.64
C ASN A 79 -4.47 12.15 18.46
N LEU A 80 -3.43 12.86 17.99
CA LEU A 80 -2.88 14.01 18.73
C LEU A 80 -3.96 15.09 19.00
N THR A 81 -4.81 15.37 18.01
CA THR A 81 -5.93 16.31 18.14
C THR A 81 -6.99 15.78 19.10
N PHE A 82 -7.31 14.49 19.00
CA PHE A 82 -8.26 13.81 19.87
C PHE A 82 -7.82 13.84 21.33
N GLN A 83 -6.57 13.45 21.63
CA GLN A 83 -6.02 13.45 22.99
C GLN A 83 -6.07 14.84 23.63
N LYS A 84 -5.69 15.88 22.88
CA LYS A 84 -5.73 17.27 23.34
C LYS A 84 -7.16 17.73 23.62
N THR A 85 -8.10 17.38 22.75
CA THR A 85 -9.51 17.80 22.86
C THR A 85 -10.24 17.03 23.96
N ALA A 86 -9.96 15.73 24.09
CA ALA A 86 -10.59 14.82 25.05
C ALA A 86 -10.44 15.29 26.50
N GLN A 87 -9.30 15.90 26.85
CA GLN A 87 -9.12 16.44 28.21
C GLN A 87 -10.15 17.53 28.53
N SER A 88 -10.29 18.54 27.66
CA SER A 88 -11.28 19.60 27.86
C SER A 88 -12.73 19.10 27.70
N LEU A 89 -12.94 18.16 26.79
CA LEU A 89 -14.26 17.57 26.55
C LEU A 89 -14.76 16.80 27.78
N ALA A 90 -13.89 16.08 28.49
CA ALA A 90 -14.25 15.40 29.74
C ALA A 90 -14.74 16.39 30.80
N ASP A 91 -14.05 17.52 30.98
CA ASP A 91 -14.44 18.55 31.97
C ASP A 91 -15.80 19.19 31.63
N PHE A 92 -16.09 19.41 30.35
CA PHE A 92 -17.38 19.96 29.91
C PHE A 92 -18.51 18.94 30.02
N ILE A 93 -18.23 17.65 29.77
CA ILE A 93 -19.19 16.56 29.96
C ILE A 93 -19.57 16.43 31.45
N GLU A 94 -18.58 16.45 32.34
CA GLU A 94 -18.80 16.38 33.81
C GLU A 94 -19.68 17.54 34.30
N LYS A 95 -19.43 18.76 33.78
CA LYS A 95 -20.22 19.96 34.10
C LYS A 95 -21.58 20.00 33.38
N LYS A 96 -21.88 19.02 32.53
CA LYS A 96 -23.09 18.98 31.67
C LYS A 96 -23.23 20.24 30.81
N ASP A 97 -22.09 20.81 30.42
CA ASP A 97 -21.99 22.02 29.61
C ASP A 97 -22.18 21.66 28.13
N ARG A 98 -23.44 21.77 27.67
CA ARG A 98 -23.86 21.41 26.31
C ARG A 98 -23.11 22.19 25.24
N ASP A 99 -23.04 23.51 25.39
CA ASP A 99 -22.48 24.41 24.37
C ASP A 99 -20.99 24.16 24.16
N ASN A 100 -20.23 24.00 25.24
CA ASN A 100 -18.80 23.73 25.14
C ASN A 100 -18.52 22.28 24.72
N THR A 101 -19.31 21.30 25.18
CA THR A 101 -19.23 19.91 24.70
C THR A 101 -19.44 19.86 23.18
N LYS A 102 -20.50 20.52 22.67
CA LYS A 102 -20.78 20.63 21.23
C LYS A 102 -19.64 21.28 20.46
N THR A 103 -19.08 22.35 21.01
CA THR A 103 -17.94 23.06 20.42
C THR A 103 -16.70 22.17 20.29
N GLN A 104 -16.36 21.37 21.30
CA GLN A 104 -15.22 20.46 21.22
C GLN A 104 -15.46 19.30 20.25
N ILE A 105 -16.66 18.71 20.24
CA ILE A 105 -17.02 17.63 19.31
C ILE A 105 -16.98 18.14 17.86
N LYS A 106 -17.43 19.38 17.61
CA LYS A 106 -17.38 20.01 16.29
C LYS A 106 -15.94 20.13 15.76
N LYS A 107 -14.96 20.46 16.61
CA LYS A 107 -13.54 20.51 16.20
C LYS A 107 -13.03 19.15 15.73
N LEU A 108 -13.39 18.08 16.45
CA LEU A 108 -13.03 16.71 16.06
C LEU A 108 -13.73 16.30 14.77
N TYR A 109 -15.01 16.62 14.63
CA TYR A 109 -15.79 16.38 13.41
C TYR A 109 -15.18 17.06 12.18
N GLU A 110 -14.75 18.31 12.29
CA GLU A 110 -14.08 19.03 11.21
C GLU A 110 -12.76 18.37 10.79
N GLN A 111 -12.00 17.80 11.74
CA GLN A 111 -10.80 17.03 11.41
C GLN A 111 -11.14 15.69 10.74
N VAL A 112 -12.21 15.00 11.17
CA VAL A 112 -12.70 13.78 10.52
C VAL A 112 -13.06 14.05 9.06
N ILE A 113 -13.74 15.16 8.77
CA ILE A 113 -14.08 15.55 7.39
C ILE A 113 -12.81 15.73 6.54
N ARG A 114 -11.80 16.44 7.06
CA ARG A 114 -10.52 16.64 6.36
C ARG A 114 -9.82 15.30 6.08
N ASN A 115 -9.71 14.45 7.09
CA ASN A 115 -9.07 13.14 6.94
C ASN A 115 -9.81 12.24 5.92
N LYS A 116 -11.15 12.30 5.88
CA LYS A 116 -11.93 11.61 4.87
C LYS A 116 -11.60 12.13 3.47
N GLN A 117 -11.58 13.44 3.28
CA GLN A 117 -11.29 14.06 1.99
C GLN A 117 -9.88 13.70 1.49
N GLU A 118 -8.89 13.67 2.39
CA GLU A 118 -7.54 13.23 2.07
C GLU A 118 -7.51 11.75 1.67
N ALA A 119 -8.22 10.88 2.40
CA ALA A 119 -8.34 9.46 2.05
C ALA A 119 -9.04 9.23 0.70
N ASP A 120 -10.10 9.98 0.39
CA ASP A 120 -10.80 9.93 -0.90
C ASP A 120 -9.89 10.40 -2.05
N THR A 121 -9.13 11.47 -1.83
CA THR A 121 -8.19 12.01 -2.82
C THR A 121 -7.10 10.98 -3.13
N MET A 122 -6.52 10.38 -2.10
CA MET A 122 -5.52 9.32 -2.26
C MET A 122 -6.10 8.11 -2.99
N LEU A 123 -7.34 7.73 -2.69
CA LEU A 123 -8.04 6.62 -3.35
C LEU A 123 -8.19 6.86 -4.86
N VAL A 124 -8.49 8.09 -5.29
CA VAL A 124 -8.52 8.45 -6.72
C VAL A 124 -7.13 8.31 -7.34
N GLN A 125 -6.10 8.86 -6.70
CA GLN A 125 -4.72 8.79 -7.22
C GLN A 125 -4.21 7.34 -7.40
N ILE A 126 -4.46 6.46 -6.43
CA ILE A 126 -4.05 5.04 -6.56
C ILE A 126 -4.87 4.28 -7.60
N HIS A 127 -6.13 4.66 -7.84
CA HIS A 127 -6.94 4.08 -8.91
C HIS A 127 -6.40 4.49 -10.28
N ASP A 128 -6.12 5.77 -10.48
CA ASP A 128 -5.55 6.27 -11.74
C ASP A 128 -4.21 5.59 -12.04
N PHE A 129 -3.35 5.45 -11.03
CA PHE A 129 -2.08 4.73 -11.17
C PHE A 129 -2.29 3.23 -11.48
N GLN A 130 -3.25 2.59 -10.81
CA GLN A 130 -3.62 1.20 -11.10
C GLN A 130 -4.08 1.02 -12.55
N ASP A 131 -4.88 1.94 -13.09
CA ASP A 131 -5.41 1.85 -14.44
C ASP A 131 -4.30 2.01 -15.50
N LYS A 132 -3.34 2.93 -15.26
CA LYS A 132 -2.13 3.04 -16.07
C LYS A 132 -1.34 1.73 -16.08
N LEU A 133 -1.07 1.17 -14.89
CA LEU A 133 -0.35 -0.10 -14.75
C LEU A 133 -1.05 -1.25 -15.46
N ASN A 134 -2.37 -1.40 -15.27
CA ASN A 134 -3.17 -2.44 -15.91
C ASN A 134 -3.08 -2.35 -17.43
N THR A 135 -3.25 -1.15 -17.99
CA THR A 135 -3.25 -0.92 -19.44
C THR A 135 -1.89 -1.26 -20.04
N ASP A 136 -0.82 -0.71 -19.48
CA ASP A 136 0.53 -0.97 -19.99
C ASP A 136 0.95 -2.43 -19.80
N GLN A 137 0.52 -3.07 -18.71
CA GLN A 137 0.79 -4.49 -18.51
C GLN A 137 0.05 -5.40 -19.50
N GLN A 138 -1.17 -5.06 -19.89
CA GLN A 138 -1.91 -5.81 -20.91
C GLN A 138 -1.21 -5.72 -22.28
N HIS A 139 -0.78 -4.52 -22.66
CA HIS A 139 -0.01 -4.32 -23.90
C HIS A 139 1.33 -5.05 -23.84
N PHE A 140 2.07 -4.92 -22.73
CA PHE A 140 3.34 -5.59 -22.56
C PHE A 140 3.20 -7.12 -22.62
N ASN A 141 2.20 -7.69 -21.96
CA ASN A 141 1.94 -9.13 -22.03
C ASN A 141 1.62 -9.59 -23.47
N THR A 142 0.85 -8.80 -24.22
CA THR A 142 0.50 -9.10 -25.61
C THR A 142 1.73 -9.17 -26.51
N ASP A 143 2.57 -8.13 -26.48
CA ASP A 143 3.81 -8.09 -27.26
C ASP A 143 4.84 -9.11 -26.76
N PHE A 144 4.91 -9.38 -25.45
CA PHE A 144 5.79 -10.40 -24.89
C PHE A 144 5.43 -11.80 -25.42
N VAL A 145 4.14 -12.16 -25.44
CA VAL A 145 3.67 -13.44 -26.00
C VAL A 145 4.02 -13.57 -27.48
N ALA A 146 3.98 -12.46 -28.24
CA ALA A 146 4.35 -12.44 -29.66
C ALA A 146 5.84 -12.78 -29.91
N LEU A 147 6.72 -12.68 -28.91
CA LEU A 147 8.11 -13.12 -29.02
C LEU A 147 8.25 -14.66 -29.08
N GLY A 148 7.28 -15.40 -28.53
CA GLY A 148 7.33 -16.85 -28.33
C GLY A 148 7.75 -17.66 -29.56
N PRO A 149 7.05 -17.53 -30.71
CA PRO A 149 7.36 -18.30 -31.92
C PRO A 149 8.78 -18.05 -32.46
N THR A 150 9.28 -16.82 -32.37
CA THR A 150 10.62 -16.47 -32.85
C THR A 150 11.70 -17.03 -31.94
N LEU A 151 11.50 -16.93 -30.63
CA LEU A 151 12.46 -17.42 -29.65
C LEU A 151 12.52 -18.95 -29.60
N ALA A 152 11.39 -19.64 -29.81
CA ALA A 152 11.37 -21.09 -29.98
C ALA A 152 12.22 -21.53 -31.18
N ARG A 153 12.15 -20.80 -32.32
CA ARG A 153 13.02 -21.03 -33.49
C ARG A 153 14.51 -20.80 -33.19
N MET A 154 14.81 -19.94 -32.22
CA MET A 154 16.17 -19.68 -31.74
C MET A 154 16.66 -20.68 -30.68
N GLY A 155 15.85 -21.69 -30.33
CA GLY A 155 16.18 -22.67 -29.30
C GLY A 155 16.12 -22.13 -27.87
N ILE A 156 15.44 -20.99 -27.65
CA ILE A 156 15.32 -20.35 -26.34
C ILE A 156 14.02 -20.83 -25.67
N ASP A 157 14.17 -21.58 -24.57
CA ASP A 157 13.07 -22.07 -23.75
C ASP A 157 12.57 -20.98 -22.78
N ILE A 158 11.75 -20.07 -23.30
CA ILE A 158 11.09 -19.01 -22.51
C ILE A 158 10.20 -19.60 -21.41
N PRO A 159 9.36 -20.63 -21.66
CA PRO A 159 8.49 -21.16 -20.61
C PRO A 159 9.26 -21.56 -19.35
N ARG A 160 10.43 -22.20 -19.50
CA ARG A 160 11.27 -22.54 -18.35
C ARG A 160 11.84 -21.31 -17.63
N LEU A 161 12.29 -20.29 -18.37
CA LEU A 161 12.77 -19.03 -17.79
C LEU A 161 11.65 -18.27 -17.06
N GLN A 162 10.46 -18.20 -17.68
CA GLN A 162 9.26 -17.64 -17.06
C GLN A 162 8.87 -18.40 -15.81
N GLN A 163 8.91 -19.74 -15.82
CA GLN A 163 8.58 -20.56 -14.67
C GLN A 163 9.58 -20.33 -13.54
N GLN A 164 10.88 -20.32 -13.82
CA GLN A 164 11.91 -20.04 -12.81
C GLN A 164 11.74 -18.66 -12.15
N ILE A 165 11.40 -17.63 -12.93
CA ILE A 165 11.11 -16.29 -12.39
C ILE A 165 9.77 -16.27 -11.64
N THR A 166 8.75 -16.99 -12.12
CA THR A 166 7.42 -17.04 -11.51
C THR A 166 7.43 -17.81 -10.18
N ASP A 167 8.09 -18.96 -10.10
CA ASP A 167 8.21 -19.76 -8.86
C ASP A 167 8.87 -18.95 -7.74
N LEU A 168 9.86 -18.11 -8.09
CA LEU A 168 10.53 -17.22 -7.16
C LEU A 168 9.62 -16.08 -6.68
N ASN A 169 8.67 -15.64 -7.52
CA ASN A 169 7.68 -14.63 -7.17
C ASN A 169 6.45 -15.20 -6.43
N ASP A 170 6.10 -16.47 -6.63
CA ASP A 170 4.94 -17.12 -6.01
C ASP A 170 5.11 -17.35 -4.50
N GLU A 171 6.35 -17.53 -4.02
CA GLU A 171 6.64 -17.58 -2.58
C GLU A 171 6.29 -16.26 -1.86
N ILE A 172 6.32 -15.13 -2.58
CA ILE A 172 5.90 -13.80 -2.10
C ILE A 172 4.37 -13.70 -2.13
N LYS A 173 3.72 -14.23 -3.19
CA LYS A 173 2.25 -14.25 -3.31
C LYS A 173 1.57 -15.09 -2.23
N LYS A 174 2.17 -16.21 -1.82
CA LYS A 174 1.62 -17.09 -0.78
C LYS A 174 1.50 -16.40 0.60
N GLU A 175 2.43 -15.52 0.93
CA GLU A 175 2.37 -14.69 2.14
C GLU A 175 1.31 -13.57 2.00
N ARG A 176 1.12 -13.00 0.79
CA ARG A 176 0.02 -12.06 0.51
C ARG A 176 -1.36 -12.69 0.73
N ALA A 177 -1.54 -13.95 0.35
CA ALA A 177 -2.80 -14.67 0.58
C ALA A 177 -3.13 -14.82 2.07
N GLN A 178 -2.11 -14.98 2.93
CA GLN A 178 -2.29 -15.01 4.38
C GLN A 178 -2.64 -13.63 4.97
N LEU A 179 -2.15 -12.54 4.36
CA LEU A 179 -2.58 -11.16 4.70
C LEU A 179 -4.03 -10.88 4.31
N GLN A 180 -4.56 -11.54 3.28
CA GLN A 180 -5.92 -11.35 2.78
C GLN A 180 -6.97 -12.16 3.55
N GLN A 181 -6.62 -13.33 4.09
CA GLN A 181 -7.52 -14.24 4.83
C GLN A 181 -7.80 -13.84 6.28
N GLY A 182 -7.17 -12.78 6.79
CA GLY A 182 -7.55 -12.21 8.09
C GLY A 182 -8.92 -11.55 8.00
N GLU A 183 -9.98 -12.30 8.30
CA GLU A 183 -11.31 -11.75 8.57
C GLU A 183 -11.17 -10.66 9.65
N VAL A 184 -11.57 -9.44 9.31
CA VAL A 184 -11.61 -8.33 10.27
C VAL A 184 -12.87 -8.52 11.13
N LEU A 185 -12.79 -9.39 12.14
CA LEU A 185 -13.76 -9.44 13.22
C LEU A 185 -13.52 -8.23 14.12
N CYS A 186 -14.33 -7.19 13.89
CA CYS A 186 -14.21 -5.84 14.44
C CYS A 186 -14.39 -5.68 15.96
N LEU A 187 -14.27 -6.72 16.79
CA LEU A 187 -14.38 -6.61 18.26
C LEU A 187 -13.50 -7.67 18.94
N THR A 188 -12.30 -7.31 19.38
CA THR A 188 -11.75 -7.52 20.76
C THR A 188 -10.23 -7.28 20.82
N ILE A 189 -9.83 -6.31 21.65
CA ILE A 189 -8.74 -6.33 22.64
C ILE A 189 -7.36 -6.86 22.19
N VAL A 190 -6.42 -5.91 22.05
CA VAL A 190 -4.98 -5.94 22.39
C VAL A 190 -4.15 -7.17 21.97
N GLY A 191 -3.18 -6.90 21.09
CA GLY A 191 -1.81 -7.40 21.36
C GLY A 191 -1.35 -8.64 20.60
N ALA A 192 -1.55 -8.70 19.28
CA ALA A 192 -0.64 -9.45 18.42
C ALA A 192 -0.32 -8.61 17.20
N ILE A 193 0.93 -8.14 17.12
CA ILE A 193 1.48 -7.47 15.94
C ILE A 193 1.62 -8.53 14.84
N ILE A 194 0.52 -8.87 14.17
CA ILE A 194 0.49 -9.89 13.10
C ILE A 194 1.16 -9.34 11.82
N GLY A 195 1.31 -8.02 11.68
CA GLY A 195 1.89 -7.37 10.50
C GLY A 195 3.42 -7.27 10.46
N GLY A 196 4.04 -6.87 11.57
CA GLY A 196 5.48 -6.55 11.62
C GLY A 196 6.43 -7.70 11.26
N PRO A 197 6.29 -8.88 11.90
CA PRO A 197 7.06 -10.07 11.53
C PRO A 197 6.81 -10.53 10.09
N MET A 198 5.66 -10.20 9.49
CA MET A 198 5.28 -10.61 8.14
C MET A 198 5.93 -9.72 7.08
N ILE A 199 5.97 -8.40 7.28
CA ILE A 199 6.68 -7.46 6.40
C ILE A 199 8.18 -7.79 6.34
N ALA A 200 8.82 -8.03 7.49
CA ALA A 200 10.24 -8.39 7.56
C ALA A 200 10.56 -9.70 6.81
N LYS A 201 9.73 -10.74 6.99
CA LYS A 201 9.86 -12.02 6.28
C LYS A 201 9.66 -11.87 4.77
N ALA A 202 8.68 -11.07 4.34
CA ALA A 202 8.46 -10.77 2.93
C ALA A 202 9.69 -10.09 2.31
N LYS A 203 10.34 -9.13 3.01
CA LYS A 203 11.58 -8.49 2.53
C LYS A 203 12.67 -9.51 2.23
N LEU A 204 12.96 -10.38 3.19
CA LEU A 204 14.01 -11.40 3.06
C LEU A 204 13.75 -12.34 1.89
N LYS A 205 12.50 -12.75 1.69
CA LYS A 205 12.10 -13.59 0.56
C LYS A 205 12.27 -12.87 -0.78
N ILE A 206 11.87 -11.60 -0.88
CA ILE A 206 12.06 -10.82 -2.11
C ILE A 206 13.55 -10.66 -2.44
N MET A 207 14.39 -10.34 -1.45
CA MET A 207 15.84 -10.23 -1.66
C MET A 207 16.46 -11.57 -2.09
N ALA A 208 16.06 -12.68 -1.46
CA ALA A 208 16.54 -14.01 -1.83
C ALA A 208 16.08 -14.44 -3.24
N ALA A 209 14.84 -14.12 -3.62
CA ALA A 209 14.32 -14.32 -4.96
C ALA A 209 15.11 -13.49 -5.98
N GLN A 210 15.37 -12.21 -5.69
CA GLN A 210 16.14 -11.32 -6.57
C GLN A 210 17.58 -11.81 -6.76
N ASP A 211 18.28 -12.24 -5.70
CA ASP A 211 19.64 -12.78 -5.81
C ASP A 211 19.69 -14.02 -6.73
N LYS A 212 18.68 -14.88 -6.69
CA LYS A 212 18.57 -16.03 -7.60
C LYS A 212 18.31 -15.60 -9.03
N ILE A 213 17.47 -14.58 -9.26
CA ILE A 213 17.23 -14.00 -10.58
C ILE A 213 18.51 -13.39 -11.14
N ASP A 214 19.26 -12.63 -10.34
CA ASP A 214 20.53 -12.02 -10.74
C ASP A 214 21.58 -13.07 -11.12
N LYS A 215 21.68 -14.16 -10.33
CA LYS A 215 22.54 -15.30 -10.64
C LYS A 215 22.13 -15.99 -11.95
N LEU A 216 20.83 -16.20 -12.18
CA LEU A 216 20.33 -16.77 -13.42
C LEU A 216 20.69 -15.87 -14.61
N MET A 217 20.43 -14.57 -14.52
CA MET A 217 20.76 -13.58 -15.56
C MET A 217 22.27 -13.47 -15.82
N GLY A 218 23.11 -13.64 -14.80
CA GLY A 218 24.57 -13.67 -14.94
C GLY A 218 25.10 -14.95 -15.59
N SER A 219 24.33 -16.04 -15.58
CA SER A 219 24.71 -17.35 -16.12
C SER A 219 24.40 -17.54 -17.61
N ILE A 220 23.66 -16.59 -18.21
CA ILE A 220 23.20 -16.63 -19.61
C ILE A 220 23.74 -15.43 -20.41
N TYR A 221 23.84 -15.57 -21.74
CA TYR A 221 24.48 -14.59 -22.61
C TYR A 221 23.67 -14.28 -23.86
N GLY A 222 24.04 -13.19 -24.54
CA GLY A 222 23.42 -12.73 -25.78
C GLY A 222 21.91 -12.55 -25.63
N ILE A 223 21.17 -12.88 -26.69
CA ILE A 223 19.71 -12.69 -26.74
C ILE A 223 18.94 -13.40 -25.62
N GLN A 224 19.44 -14.52 -25.09
CA GLN A 224 18.79 -15.21 -23.98
C GLN A 224 18.79 -14.35 -22.71
N ARG A 225 19.87 -13.62 -22.47
CA ARG A 225 19.98 -12.67 -21.36
C ARG A 225 18.99 -11.51 -21.52
N GLU A 226 18.91 -10.95 -22.72
CA GLU A 226 18.00 -9.83 -23.02
C GLU A 226 16.53 -10.23 -22.85
N ILE A 227 16.17 -11.46 -23.24
CA ILE A 227 14.84 -12.02 -22.98
C ILE A 227 14.58 -12.25 -21.50
N ALA A 228 15.57 -12.73 -20.74
CA ALA A 228 15.42 -12.89 -19.29
C ALA A 228 15.21 -11.54 -18.60
N ILE A 229 15.93 -10.49 -19.01
CA ILE A 229 15.74 -9.12 -18.53
C ILE A 229 14.31 -8.64 -18.78
N VAL A 230 13.81 -8.77 -20.01
CA VAL A 230 12.44 -8.37 -20.34
C VAL A 230 11.40 -9.18 -19.58
N THR A 231 11.63 -10.49 -19.43
CA THR A 231 10.73 -11.39 -18.69
C THR A 231 10.61 -10.96 -17.23
N ASP A 232 11.75 -10.64 -16.60
CA ASP A 232 11.81 -10.22 -15.21
C ASP A 232 11.08 -8.88 -14.99
N VAL A 233 11.31 -7.88 -15.85
CA VAL A 233 10.55 -6.61 -15.79
C VAL A 233 9.06 -6.85 -15.97
N GLN A 234 8.67 -7.64 -16.98
CA GLN A 234 7.25 -7.95 -17.25
C GLN A 234 6.57 -8.61 -16.05
N LYS A 235 7.25 -9.52 -15.38
CA LYS A 235 6.73 -10.21 -14.19
C LYS A 235 6.63 -9.27 -13.00
N LYS A 236 7.61 -8.41 -12.78
CA LYS A 236 7.56 -7.40 -11.71
C LYS A 236 6.45 -6.39 -11.94
N THR A 237 6.23 -5.94 -13.17
CA THR A 237 5.11 -5.06 -13.53
C THR A 237 3.76 -5.75 -13.30
N LEU A 238 3.64 -7.05 -13.62
CA LEU A 238 2.45 -7.85 -13.27
C LEU A 238 2.23 -7.91 -11.75
N ASP A 239 3.27 -8.20 -10.98
CA ASP A 239 3.17 -8.31 -9.53
C ASP A 239 2.88 -6.96 -8.86
N MET A 240 3.38 -5.86 -9.42
CA MET A 240 2.98 -4.50 -9.03
C MET A 240 1.48 -4.27 -9.29
N THR A 241 0.99 -4.69 -10.46
CA THR A 241 -0.43 -4.58 -10.84
C THR A 241 -1.35 -5.39 -9.90
N GLU A 242 -0.90 -6.56 -9.43
CA GLU A 242 -1.64 -7.34 -8.43
C GLU A 242 -1.56 -6.71 -7.03
N THR A 243 -0.41 -6.15 -6.66
CA THR A 243 -0.21 -5.52 -5.34
C THR A 243 -1.04 -4.24 -5.21
N ILE A 244 -1.04 -3.40 -6.24
CA ILE A 244 -1.80 -2.14 -6.22
C ILE A 244 -3.30 -2.40 -6.09
N LYS A 245 -3.84 -3.51 -6.61
CA LYS A 245 -5.24 -3.94 -6.36
C LYS A 245 -5.53 -4.17 -4.87
N THR A 246 -4.60 -4.79 -4.15
CA THR A 246 -4.74 -5.00 -2.70
C THR A 246 -4.69 -3.67 -1.94
N VAL A 247 -3.79 -2.77 -2.36
CA VAL A 247 -3.64 -1.42 -1.80
C VAL A 247 -4.90 -0.58 -2.01
N VAL A 248 -5.42 -0.55 -3.23
CA VAL A 248 -6.69 0.10 -3.60
C VAL A 248 -7.82 -0.36 -2.69
N ASN A 249 -7.99 -1.66 -2.53
CA ASN A 249 -9.02 -2.22 -1.66
C ASN A 249 -8.85 -1.79 -0.20
N ALA A 250 -7.62 -1.76 0.33
CA ALA A 250 -7.36 -1.34 1.69
C ALA A 250 -7.61 0.17 1.89
N PHE A 251 -7.22 1.03 0.94
CA PHE A 251 -7.54 2.47 0.97
C PHE A 251 -9.03 2.76 0.86
N GLN A 252 -9.78 2.02 0.03
CA GLN A 252 -11.24 2.08 -0.02
C GLN A 252 -11.86 1.82 1.35
N GLN A 253 -11.32 0.85 2.09
CA GLN A 253 -11.79 0.54 3.43
C GLN A 253 -11.41 1.63 4.44
N ILE A 254 -10.22 2.24 4.34
CA ILE A 254 -9.85 3.41 5.17
C ILE A 254 -10.81 4.59 4.93
N SER A 255 -11.07 4.95 3.67
CA SER A 255 -12.04 6.00 3.32
C SER A 255 -13.44 5.68 3.87
N THR A 256 -13.87 4.42 3.77
CA THR A 256 -15.14 3.95 4.34
C THR A 256 -15.17 4.12 5.86
N GLN A 257 -14.09 3.78 6.57
CA GLN A 257 -14.01 3.97 8.02
C GLN A 257 -14.09 5.45 8.41
N TRP A 258 -13.41 6.35 7.68
CA TRP A 258 -13.54 7.78 7.93
C TRP A 258 -14.97 8.28 7.71
N SER A 259 -15.67 7.77 6.69
CA SER A 259 -17.08 8.06 6.43
C SER A 259 -17.98 7.60 7.59
N LEU A 260 -17.74 6.39 8.13
CA LEU A 260 -18.48 5.89 9.29
C LEU A 260 -18.21 6.72 10.55
N ILE A 261 -16.96 7.14 10.76
CA ILE A 261 -16.60 8.02 11.88
C ILE A 261 -17.31 9.37 11.71
N GLN A 262 -17.34 9.94 10.51
CA GLN A 262 -18.05 11.20 10.22
C GLN A 262 -19.52 11.11 10.66
N VAL A 263 -20.23 10.07 10.24
CA VAL A 263 -21.64 9.84 10.60
C VAL A 263 -21.83 9.72 12.11
N LYS A 264 -20.92 9.05 12.82
CA LYS A 264 -20.98 8.95 14.29
C LYS A 264 -20.87 10.32 14.96
N TYR A 265 -19.92 11.14 14.54
CA TYR A 265 -19.76 12.50 15.08
C TYR A 265 -20.95 13.40 14.75
N GLU A 266 -21.47 13.33 13.53
CA GLU A 266 -22.68 14.05 13.12
C GLU A 266 -23.89 13.66 13.97
N THR A 267 -24.05 12.36 14.24
CA THR A 267 -25.12 11.84 15.12
C THR A 267 -25.02 12.44 16.53
N VAL A 268 -23.82 12.45 17.12
CA VAL A 268 -23.61 13.05 18.44
C VAL A 268 -23.89 14.55 18.44
N LEU A 269 -23.42 15.27 17.41
CA LEU A 269 -23.66 16.72 17.27
C LEU A 269 -25.13 17.07 17.11
N ASN A 270 -25.91 16.24 16.44
CA ASN A 270 -27.36 16.43 16.26
C ASN A 270 -28.14 16.10 17.55
N ALA A 271 -27.65 15.15 18.34
CA ALA A 271 -28.32 14.73 19.57
C ALA A 271 -28.05 15.67 20.76
N ILE A 272 -26.86 16.29 20.82
CA ILE A 272 -26.32 16.95 22.04
C ILE A 272 -27.22 18.03 22.65
N ASP A 273 -28.00 18.74 21.83
CA ASP A 273 -28.91 19.79 22.31
C ASP A 273 -30.12 19.20 23.06
N THR A 274 -30.41 17.91 22.85
CA THR A 274 -31.61 17.21 23.34
C THR A 274 -31.30 16.04 24.27
N ILE A 275 -30.02 15.74 24.56
CA ILE A 275 -29.67 14.59 25.39
C ILE A 275 -30.02 14.80 26.87
N ASP A 276 -30.49 13.73 27.49
CA ASP A 276 -30.76 13.65 28.92
C ASP A 276 -29.46 13.73 29.75
N PRO A 277 -29.52 14.22 31.00
CA PRO A 277 -28.35 14.31 31.88
C PRO A 277 -27.63 12.97 32.12
N GLU A 278 -28.33 11.83 32.07
CA GLU A 278 -27.73 10.48 32.20
C GLU A 278 -26.87 10.10 30.98
N MET A 279 -27.19 10.65 29.80
CA MET A 279 -26.41 10.41 28.58
C MET A 279 -25.03 11.08 28.66
N PHE A 280 -24.87 12.14 29.44
CA PHE A 280 -23.56 12.75 29.69
C PHE A 280 -22.62 11.80 30.45
N GLU A 281 -23.14 10.99 31.37
CA GLU A 281 -22.33 10.00 32.10
C GLU A 281 -21.86 8.88 31.15
N MET A 282 -22.73 8.44 30.23
CA MET A 282 -22.34 7.47 29.18
C MET A 282 -21.27 8.05 28.24
N MET A 283 -21.38 9.33 27.86
CA MET A 283 -20.38 10.00 27.02
C MET A 283 -18.99 10.03 27.66
N GLN A 284 -18.90 10.10 28.99
CA GLN A 284 -17.61 10.07 29.69
C GLN A 284 -16.93 8.70 29.53
N SER A 285 -17.70 7.61 29.62
CA SER A 285 -17.20 6.26 29.37
C SER A 285 -16.77 6.09 27.90
N ASP A 286 -17.60 6.51 26.96
CA ASP A 286 -17.31 6.44 25.53
C ASP A 286 -16.06 7.25 25.16
N LEU A 287 -15.87 8.43 25.75
CA LEU A 287 -14.70 9.26 25.54
C LEU A 287 -13.42 8.57 26.02
N ALA A 288 -13.46 7.90 27.18
CA ALA A 288 -12.32 7.16 27.70
C ALA A 288 -11.95 5.97 26.80
N VAL A 289 -12.94 5.22 26.30
CA VAL A 289 -12.73 4.13 25.34
C VAL A 289 -12.13 4.68 24.04
N ALA A 290 -12.72 5.73 23.47
CA ALA A 290 -12.22 6.35 22.24
C ALA A 290 -10.78 6.89 22.40
N LYS A 291 -10.45 7.47 23.57
CA LYS A 291 -9.09 7.94 23.89
C LYS A 291 -8.08 6.80 23.84
N LYS A 292 -8.43 5.64 24.38
CA LYS A 292 -7.59 4.45 24.34
C LYS A 292 -7.48 3.89 22.91
N ASP A 293 -8.60 3.71 22.22
CA ASP A 293 -8.64 3.18 20.85
C ASP A 293 -7.76 3.99 19.88
N TRP A 294 -7.83 5.32 19.93
CA TRP A 294 -7.01 6.18 19.06
C TRP A 294 -5.53 6.15 19.43
N GLN A 295 -5.21 6.01 20.71
CA GLN A 295 -3.82 5.89 21.16
C GLN A 295 -3.21 4.56 20.72
N ASP A 296 -3.93 3.46 20.93
CA ASP A 296 -3.52 2.12 20.53
C ASP A 296 -3.30 2.07 18.99
N LEU A 297 -4.23 2.67 18.21
CA LEU A 297 -4.07 2.79 16.76
C LEU A 297 -2.87 3.64 16.36
N LYS A 298 -2.63 4.79 17.00
CA LYS A 298 -1.43 5.62 16.71
C LYS A 298 -0.15 4.81 16.93
N GLU A 299 -0.03 4.14 18.07
CA GLU A 299 1.15 3.33 18.39
C GLU A 299 1.34 2.19 17.39
N TYR A 300 0.24 1.56 16.96
CA TYR A 300 0.27 0.54 15.93
C TYR A 300 0.82 1.09 14.61
N VAL A 301 0.29 2.22 14.15
CA VAL A 301 0.74 2.88 12.91
C VAL A 301 2.21 3.27 13.01
N GLU A 302 2.64 3.92 14.09
CA GLU A 302 4.03 4.33 14.30
C GLU A 302 5.00 3.14 14.28
N ARG A 303 4.64 2.02 14.93
CA ARG A 303 5.46 0.80 14.89
C ARG A 303 5.58 0.24 13.47
N LEU A 304 4.51 0.25 12.68
CA LEU A 304 4.57 -0.16 11.28
C LEU A 304 5.51 0.74 10.46
N TYR A 305 5.47 2.06 10.67
CA TYR A 305 6.41 2.99 10.02
C TYR A 305 7.86 2.76 10.44
N GLU A 306 8.12 2.50 11.72
CA GLU A 306 9.46 2.19 12.20
C GLU A 306 10.02 0.92 11.55
N LEU A 307 9.21 -0.13 11.45
CA LEU A 307 9.60 -1.38 10.77
C LEU A 307 9.83 -1.17 9.28
N TYR A 308 9.09 -0.27 8.67
CA TYR A 308 9.31 0.12 7.28
C TYR A 308 10.67 0.83 7.11
N THR A 309 10.99 1.79 7.98
CA THR A 309 12.12 2.73 7.85
C THR A 309 13.45 2.26 8.44
N LYS A 310 13.48 1.47 9.52
CA LYS A 310 14.71 1.10 10.23
C LYS A 310 15.54 -0.01 9.57
N ASP A 311 14.92 -0.90 8.80
CA ASP A 311 15.62 -2.06 8.22
C ASP A 311 16.02 -1.89 6.73
N GLY A 312 16.19 -0.66 6.25
CA GLY A 312 16.74 -0.40 4.91
C GLY A 312 16.56 1.04 4.41
N SER A 313 17.47 1.94 4.82
CA SER A 313 17.81 3.25 4.23
C SER A 313 16.72 4.15 3.61
N VAL A 314 16.63 5.39 4.15
CA VAL A 314 15.94 6.62 3.69
C VAL A 314 14.53 6.78 4.30
N ALA A 315 14.16 7.82 5.05
CA ALA A 315 14.84 9.00 5.59
C ALA A 315 14.21 9.36 6.95
N LYS A 316 15.00 9.95 7.85
CA LYS A 316 14.47 10.73 8.97
C LYS A 316 13.71 11.92 8.38
N PHE A 317 12.40 11.98 8.57
CA PHE A 317 11.71 13.26 8.62
C PHE A 317 11.94 13.85 10.01
N SER A 318 12.97 14.68 10.13
CA SER A 318 13.21 15.49 11.32
C SER A 318 12.67 16.90 11.12
N LYS A 319 11.73 17.23 12.00
CA LYS A 319 11.17 18.53 12.39
C LYS A 319 10.16 19.19 11.45
#